data_AF-A0A1G6GK48-F1
#
_entry.id   AF-A0A1G6GK48-F1
#
_cell.length_a   1.000
_cell.length_b   1.000
_cell.length_c   1.000
_cell.angle_alpha   90.00
_cell.angle_beta   90.00
_cell.angle_gamma   90.00
#
_symmetry.space_group_name_H-M   'P 1'
#
loop_
_entity.id
_entity.type
_entity.pdbx_description
1 polymer ?
#
loop_
_entity_poly.entity_id
_entity_poly.type
_entity_poly.pdbx_seq_one_letter_code
_entity_poly.pdbx_strand_id
1 'polypeptide(L)'
;MLTAQQQQLIEAIEALDLEGVQQALAQGLDVNFIAPEKGLPISIACDGIFAWWEAVSTAYTEGTPWSEQQKQQKLQIHLDILDALIAAGANIHLWDAEEFYGPLWDCSSAACVPAVQRLLDLKVNPNTKDDEDLTILSSISQLFFDCDYDEIDWSQALPEEQQTLQLLREHGAKMSKELSL
;
A
#
# COMPACT_ATOMS: atom_id res chain seq x y z
N MET A 1 -20.74 11.25 10.91
CA MET A 1 -21.49 11.21 9.64
C MET A 1 -20.68 11.99 8.62
N LEU A 2 -20.44 11.40 7.44
CA LEU A 2 -19.68 12.04 6.37
C LEU A 2 -20.49 13.17 5.72
N THR A 3 -19.80 14.20 5.21
CA THR A 3 -20.41 15.19 4.33
C THR A 3 -20.72 14.59 2.96
N ALA A 4 -21.58 15.23 2.16
CA ALA A 4 -21.86 14.79 0.79
C ALA A 4 -20.59 14.71 -0.08
N GLN A 5 -19.64 15.62 0.13
CA GLN A 5 -18.38 15.65 -0.60
C GLN A 5 -17.41 14.54 -0.14
N GLN A 6 -17.38 14.25 1.17
CA GLN A 6 -16.61 13.11 1.70
C GLN A 6 -17.17 11.78 1.17
N GLN A 7 -18.50 11.63 1.18
CA GLN A 7 -19.18 10.47 0.60
C GLN A 7 -18.85 10.31 -0.89
N GLN A 8 -18.90 11.40 -1.67
CA GLN A 8 -18.53 11.40 -3.08
C GLN A 8 -17.07 10.97 -3.30
N LEU A 9 -16.13 11.43 -2.47
CA LEU A 9 -14.74 11.00 -2.57
C LEU A 9 -14.61 9.49 -2.34
N ILE A 10 -15.24 8.96 -1.28
CA ILE A 10 -15.21 7.52 -0.98
C ILE A 10 -15.78 6.70 -2.14
N GLU A 11 -16.96 7.06 -2.64
CA GLU A 11 -17.61 6.37 -3.75
C GLU A 11 -16.77 6.40 -5.03
N ALA A 12 -16.09 7.52 -5.31
CA ALA A 12 -15.23 7.65 -6.48
C ALA A 12 -13.95 6.80 -6.37
N ILE A 13 -13.33 6.71 -5.18
CA ILE A 13 -12.17 5.84 -4.94
C ILE A 13 -12.56 4.37 -5.19
N GLU A 14 -13.66 3.91 -4.59
CA GLU A 14 -14.13 2.53 -4.73
C GLU A 14 -14.54 2.17 -6.17
N ALA A 15 -15.12 3.14 -6.89
CA ALA A 15 -15.48 2.98 -8.29
C ALA A 15 -14.30 3.07 -9.26
N LEU A 16 -13.09 3.35 -8.76
CA LEU A 16 -11.89 3.67 -9.56
C LEU A 16 -12.14 4.82 -10.56
N ASP A 17 -12.94 5.80 -10.14
CA ASP A 17 -13.30 6.99 -10.90
C ASP A 17 -12.35 8.15 -10.58
N LEU A 18 -11.22 8.22 -11.29
CA LEU A 18 -10.23 9.28 -11.09
C LEU A 18 -10.80 10.68 -11.32
N GLU A 19 -11.73 10.85 -12.27
CA GLU A 19 -12.34 12.16 -12.52
C GLU A 19 -13.20 12.57 -11.32
N GLY A 20 -14.02 11.65 -10.80
CA GLY A 20 -14.80 11.85 -9.58
C GLY A 20 -13.93 12.17 -8.36
N VAL A 21 -12.80 11.47 -8.19
CA VAL A 21 -11.81 11.76 -7.14
C VAL A 21 -11.29 13.18 -7.28
N GLN A 22 -10.80 13.57 -8.47
CA GLN A 22 -10.26 14.90 -8.71
C GLN A 22 -11.30 16.00 -8.49
N GLN A 23 -12.55 15.80 -8.91
CA GLN A 23 -13.65 16.73 -8.67
C GLN A 23 -13.96 16.89 -7.18
N ALA A 24 -13.97 15.79 -6.42
CA ALA A 24 -14.20 15.83 -4.98
C ALA A 24 -13.06 16.57 -4.24
N LEU A 25 -11.81 16.45 -4.71
CA LEU A 25 -10.64 17.11 -4.12
C LEU A 25 -10.51 18.60 -4.49
N ALA A 26 -11.09 19.04 -5.61
CA ALA A 26 -10.89 20.39 -6.19
C ALA A 26 -11.27 21.57 -5.28
N GLN A 27 -11.98 21.34 -4.16
CA GLN A 27 -12.40 22.38 -3.23
C GLN A 27 -11.57 22.40 -1.92
N GLY A 28 -10.42 21.73 -1.90
CA GLY A 28 -9.56 21.66 -0.71
C GLY A 28 -10.17 20.80 0.40
N LEU A 29 -10.84 19.71 0.03
CA LEU A 29 -11.35 18.73 0.97
C LEU A 29 -10.19 18.17 1.79
N ASP A 30 -10.27 18.25 3.12
CA ASP A 30 -9.37 17.50 3.99
C ASP A 30 -9.69 16.00 3.83
N VAL A 31 -8.70 15.24 3.37
CA VAL A 31 -8.81 13.80 3.08
C VAL A 31 -8.50 12.94 4.30
N ASN A 32 -8.11 13.52 5.43
CA ASN A 32 -7.75 12.78 6.64
C ASN A 32 -8.96 12.57 7.57
N PHE A 33 -10.09 12.13 6.99
CA PHE A 33 -11.30 11.77 7.73
C PHE A 33 -11.49 10.26 7.73
N ILE A 34 -12.15 9.73 8.75
CA ILE A 34 -12.47 8.31 8.84
C ILE A 34 -13.87 8.08 8.24
N ALA A 35 -13.93 7.29 7.18
CA ALA A 35 -15.17 6.71 6.68
C ALA A 35 -15.56 5.52 7.56
N PRO A 36 -16.74 5.51 8.20
CA PRO A 36 -17.17 4.40 9.05
C PRO A 36 -17.07 3.07 8.31
N GLU A 37 -16.49 2.06 8.96
CA GLU A 37 -16.27 0.70 8.44
C GLU A 37 -15.24 0.58 7.30
N LYS A 38 -14.75 1.70 6.73
CA LYS A 38 -13.81 1.70 5.59
C LYS A 38 -12.44 2.31 5.90
N GLY A 39 -12.31 3.05 7.01
CA GLY A 39 -11.05 3.69 7.37
C GLY A 39 -10.83 5.02 6.64
N LEU A 40 -9.57 5.42 6.49
CA LEU A 40 -9.23 6.67 5.81
C LEU A 40 -9.29 6.51 4.28
N PRO A 41 -9.56 7.59 3.52
CA PRO A 41 -9.50 7.57 2.05
C PRO A 41 -8.22 6.95 1.49
N ILE A 42 -7.06 7.16 2.14
CA ILE A 42 -5.80 6.57 1.68
C ILE A 42 -5.75 5.05 1.93
N SER A 43 -6.31 4.56 3.03
CA SER A 43 -6.44 3.13 3.32
C SER A 43 -7.32 2.45 2.27
N ILE A 44 -8.46 3.08 1.91
CA ILE A 44 -9.36 2.56 0.87
C ILE A 44 -8.68 2.51 -0.51
N ALA A 45 -7.82 3.49 -0.83
CA ALA A 45 -7.02 3.43 -2.06
C ALA A 45 -5.99 2.28 -2.01
N CYS A 46 -5.40 2.01 -0.85
CA CYS A 46 -4.51 0.87 -0.63
C CYS A 46 -5.25 -0.47 -0.71
N ASP A 47 -6.49 -0.58 -0.23
CA ASP A 47 -7.35 -1.77 -0.41
C ASP A 47 -7.57 -2.07 -1.90
N GLY A 48 -7.73 -1.03 -2.73
CA GLY A 48 -7.80 -1.20 -4.18
C GLY A 48 -6.49 -1.76 -4.76
N ILE A 49 -5.33 -1.31 -4.27
CA ILE A 49 -4.03 -1.86 -4.66
C ILE A 49 -3.89 -3.32 -4.21
N PHE A 50 -4.37 -3.65 -3.01
CA PHE A 50 -4.39 -5.02 -2.50
C PHE A 50 -5.27 -5.92 -3.37
N ALA A 51 -6.47 -5.48 -3.76
CA ALA A 51 -7.33 -6.22 -4.67
C ALA A 51 -6.69 -6.44 -6.06
N TRP A 52 -5.91 -5.48 -6.55
CA TRP A 52 -5.08 -5.67 -7.75
C TRP A 52 -4.04 -6.77 -7.54
N TRP A 53 -3.36 -6.79 -6.38
CA TRP A 53 -2.36 -7.81 -6.06
C TRP A 53 -2.98 -9.20 -5.93
N GLU A 54 -4.12 -9.33 -5.27
CA GLU A 54 -4.84 -10.61 -5.17
C GLU A 54 -5.13 -11.19 -6.56
N ALA A 55 -5.52 -10.34 -7.52
CA ALA A 55 -5.75 -10.77 -8.89
C ALA A 55 -4.46 -11.22 -9.61
N VAL A 56 -3.34 -10.54 -9.37
CA VAL A 56 -2.02 -10.94 -9.91
C VAL A 56 -1.56 -12.26 -9.31
N SER A 57 -1.59 -12.39 -7.99
CA SER A 57 -1.19 -13.60 -7.25
C SER A 57 -2.08 -14.81 -7.60
N THR A 58 -3.38 -14.60 -7.75
CA THR A 58 -4.31 -15.63 -8.25
C THR A 58 -3.92 -16.09 -9.66
N ALA A 59 -3.61 -15.16 -10.56
CA ALA A 59 -3.19 -15.50 -11.93
C ALA A 59 -1.90 -16.33 -11.97
N TYR A 60 -0.95 -16.06 -11.07
CA TYR A 60 0.24 -16.92 -10.88
C TYR A 60 -0.15 -18.33 -10.43
N THR A 61 -1.00 -18.44 -9.41
CA THR A 61 -1.47 -19.71 -8.84
C THR A 61 -2.24 -20.56 -9.86
N GLU A 62 -3.01 -19.91 -10.74
CA GLU A 62 -3.77 -20.56 -11.81
C GLU A 62 -2.91 -20.89 -13.06
N GLY A 63 -1.62 -20.55 -13.05
CA GLY A 63 -0.72 -20.79 -14.19
C GLY A 63 -1.01 -19.90 -15.40
N THR A 64 -1.67 -18.77 -15.19
CA THR A 64 -1.97 -17.76 -16.22
C THR A 64 -1.44 -16.37 -15.86
N PRO A 65 -0.15 -16.24 -15.47
CA PRO A 65 0.40 -14.99 -14.98
C PRO A 65 0.22 -13.88 -16.01
N TRP A 66 -0.19 -12.71 -15.53
CA TRP A 66 -0.32 -11.53 -16.38
C TRP A 66 1.05 -11.08 -16.89
N SER A 67 1.08 -10.54 -18.10
CA SER A 67 2.27 -9.84 -18.58
C SER A 67 2.48 -8.54 -17.80
N GLU A 68 3.73 -8.04 -17.77
CA GLU A 68 4.07 -6.74 -17.15
C GLU A 68 3.18 -5.60 -17.64
N GLN A 69 2.85 -5.60 -18.94
CA GLN A 69 1.96 -4.59 -19.52
C GLN A 69 0.53 -4.67 -18.95
N GLN A 70 0.00 -5.88 -18.76
CA GLN A 70 -1.34 -6.08 -18.19
C GLN A 70 -1.37 -5.68 -16.72
N LYS A 71 -0.33 -6.05 -15.95
CA LYS A 71 -0.16 -5.63 -14.56
C LYS A 71 -0.15 -4.11 -14.45
N GLN A 72 0.70 -3.44 -15.22
CA GLN A 72 0.81 -1.98 -15.26
C GLN A 72 -0.50 -1.30 -15.66
N GLN A 73 -1.15 -1.76 -16.74
CA GLN A 73 -2.38 -1.16 -17.23
C GLN A 73 -3.50 -1.21 -16.18
N LYS A 74 -3.61 -2.33 -15.46
CA LYS A 74 -4.63 -2.51 -14.43
C LYS A 74 -4.28 -1.77 -13.14
N LEU A 75 -3.00 -1.64 -12.82
CA LEU A 75 -2.52 -0.92 -11.64
C LEU A 75 -2.64 0.60 -11.79
N GLN A 76 -2.53 1.13 -13.01
CA GLN A 76 -2.37 2.58 -13.24
C GLN A 76 -3.45 3.43 -12.55
N ILE A 77 -4.72 3.03 -12.63
CA ILE A 77 -5.81 3.79 -12.01
C ILE A 77 -5.70 3.87 -10.49
N HIS A 78 -5.23 2.81 -9.84
CA HIS A 78 -5.00 2.78 -8.40
C HIS A 78 -3.86 3.73 -8.01
N LEU A 79 -2.79 3.76 -8.82
CA LEU A 79 -1.67 4.67 -8.60
C LEU A 79 -2.07 6.13 -8.81
N ASP A 80 -2.87 6.43 -9.83
CA ASP A 80 -3.34 7.79 -10.09
C ASP A 80 -4.24 8.30 -8.94
N ILE A 81 -5.06 7.42 -8.36
CA ILE A 81 -5.88 7.75 -7.18
C ILE A 81 -5.00 7.95 -5.94
N LEU A 82 -4.03 7.08 -5.70
CA LEU A 82 -3.05 7.23 -4.62
C LEU A 82 -2.31 8.57 -4.74
N ASP A 83 -1.81 8.88 -5.93
CA ASP A 83 -1.09 10.13 -6.23
C ASP A 83 -2.00 11.36 -6.00
N ALA A 84 -3.28 11.29 -6.37
CA ALA A 84 -4.25 12.35 -6.12
C ALA A 84 -4.49 12.60 -4.62
N LEU A 85 -4.62 11.53 -3.83
CA LEU A 85 -4.81 11.65 -2.38
C LEU A 85 -3.56 12.19 -1.68
N ILE A 86 -2.36 11.73 -2.07
CA ILE A 86 -1.08 12.27 -1.58
C ILE A 86 -0.99 13.76 -1.90
N ALA A 87 -1.31 14.16 -3.14
CA ALA A 87 -1.30 15.57 -3.54
C ALA A 87 -2.32 16.42 -2.76
N ALA A 88 -3.42 15.84 -2.31
CA ALA A 88 -4.41 16.48 -1.44
C ALA A 88 -4.02 16.52 0.04
N GLY A 89 -2.83 16.00 0.41
CA GLY A 89 -2.33 16.04 1.78
C GLY A 89 -2.81 14.88 2.64
N ALA A 90 -3.07 13.71 2.05
CA ALA A 90 -3.29 12.48 2.80
C ALA A 90 -2.11 12.17 3.73
N ASN A 91 -2.40 11.72 4.93
CA ASN A 91 -1.41 11.30 5.90
C ASN A 91 -0.84 9.94 5.50
N ILE A 92 0.40 9.96 4.97
CA ILE A 92 1.13 8.78 4.54
C ILE A 92 1.98 8.12 5.63
N HIS A 93 1.93 8.66 6.86
CA HIS A 93 2.75 8.23 8.00
C HIS A 93 1.92 7.57 9.09
N LEU A 94 0.67 7.18 8.79
CA LEU A 94 -0.28 6.81 9.83
C LEU A 94 0.20 5.63 10.68
N TRP A 95 -0.04 5.84 11.97
CA TRP A 95 -0.12 4.91 13.09
C TRP A 95 -0.75 5.72 14.23
N ASP A 96 -2.04 6.06 14.07
CA ASP A 96 -2.85 6.64 15.15
C ASP A 96 -3.60 5.54 15.92
N ALA A 97 -4.43 5.90 16.90
CA ALA A 97 -5.01 4.94 17.83
C ALA A 97 -6.02 3.95 17.20
N GLU A 98 -6.42 4.14 15.94
CA GLU A 98 -7.44 3.32 15.27
C GLU A 98 -6.91 2.50 14.09
N GLU A 99 -5.72 2.81 13.54
CA GLU A 99 -5.14 2.08 12.40
C GLU A 99 -3.65 1.74 12.65
N PHE A 100 -3.38 0.45 12.86
CA PHE A 100 -2.06 -0.12 13.12
C PHE A 100 -1.30 -0.49 11.85
N TYR A 101 -1.72 -0.05 10.67
CA TYR A 101 -0.94 -0.23 9.45
C TYR A 101 -1.01 1.05 8.65
N GLY A 102 0.15 1.56 8.22
CA GLY A 102 0.22 2.76 7.39
C GLY A 102 0.33 2.38 5.91
N PRO A 103 0.13 3.35 4.98
CA PRO A 103 0.14 3.08 3.54
C PRO A 103 1.38 2.36 3.01
N LEU A 104 2.55 2.57 3.64
CA LEU A 104 3.77 1.87 3.24
C LEU A 104 3.69 0.37 3.58
N TRP A 105 3.10 0.00 4.70
CA TRP A 105 2.87 -1.40 5.04
C TRP A 105 1.84 -2.01 4.08
N ASP A 106 0.69 -1.34 3.84
CA ASP A 106 -0.37 -1.86 2.96
C ASP A 106 0.12 -2.07 1.52
N CYS A 107 0.84 -1.10 0.97
CA CYS A 107 1.39 -1.23 -0.37
C CYS A 107 2.50 -2.30 -0.44
N SER A 108 3.20 -2.55 0.67
CA SER A 108 4.23 -3.59 0.73
C SER A 108 3.62 -4.99 0.86
N SER A 109 2.55 -5.16 1.64
CA SER A 109 1.81 -6.42 1.74
C SER A 109 1.07 -6.76 0.43
N ALA A 110 0.74 -5.76 -0.37
CA ALA A 110 0.25 -5.92 -1.73
C ALA A 110 1.37 -6.14 -2.79
N ALA A 111 2.63 -6.33 -2.38
CA ALA A 111 3.79 -6.46 -3.27
C ALA A 111 3.85 -5.39 -4.39
N CYS A 112 3.33 -4.18 -4.13
CA CYS A 112 3.15 -3.16 -5.14
C CYS A 112 4.37 -2.24 -5.22
N VAL A 113 5.42 -2.73 -5.89
CA VAL A 113 6.70 -2.02 -6.07
C VAL A 113 6.52 -0.54 -6.46
N PRO A 114 5.64 -0.16 -7.42
CA PRO A 114 5.48 1.25 -7.80
C PRO A 114 4.83 2.13 -6.73
N ALA A 115 3.97 1.59 -5.87
CA ALA A 115 3.37 2.33 -4.77
C ALA A 115 4.34 2.46 -3.59
N VAL A 116 5.07 1.38 -3.27
CA VAL A 116 6.14 1.38 -2.27
C VAL A 116 7.22 2.40 -2.61
N GLN A 117 7.68 2.44 -3.87
CA GLN A 117 8.68 3.43 -4.32
C GLN A 117 8.21 4.87 -4.09
N ARG A 118 6.95 5.20 -4.43
CA ARG A 118 6.38 6.55 -4.22
C ARG A 118 6.45 6.95 -2.74
N LEU A 119 6.03 6.07 -1.85
CA LEU A 119 5.99 6.33 -0.41
C LEU A 119 7.41 6.48 0.17
N LEU A 120 8.37 5.67 -0.29
CA LEU A 120 9.78 5.77 0.09
C LEU A 120 10.45 7.05 -0.46
N ASP A 121 10.09 7.47 -1.67
CA ASP A 121 10.54 8.74 -2.26
C ASP A 121 10.06 9.95 -1.44
N LEU A 122 8.85 9.84 -0.88
CA LEU A 122 8.27 10.80 0.09
C LEU A 122 8.85 10.68 1.51
N LYS A 123 9.87 9.83 1.71
CA LYS A 123 10.60 9.66 2.98
C LYS A 123 9.74 9.11 4.12
N VAL A 124 8.72 8.30 3.81
CA VAL A 124 8.07 7.47 4.83
C VAL A 124 9.13 6.54 5.44
N ASN A 125 9.22 6.53 6.77
CA ASN A 125 10.22 5.73 7.48
C ASN A 125 9.85 4.24 7.39
N PRO A 126 10.65 3.38 6.73
CA PRO A 126 10.33 1.95 6.61
C PRO A 126 10.59 1.15 7.89
N ASN A 127 11.15 1.80 8.93
CA ASN A 127 11.45 1.19 10.23
C ASN A 127 10.41 1.52 11.30
N THR A 128 9.24 2.03 10.91
CA THR A 128 8.07 2.02 11.81
C THR A 128 7.70 0.58 12.13
N LYS A 129 7.14 0.37 13.32
CA LYS A 129 6.76 -0.94 13.81
C LYS A 129 5.25 -1.10 13.79
N ASP A 130 4.79 -2.32 13.55
CA ASP A 130 3.41 -2.72 13.68
C ASP A 130 3.00 -3.04 15.14
N ASP A 131 1.78 -3.54 15.36
CA ASP A 131 1.20 -3.82 16.68
C ASP A 131 1.78 -5.06 17.36
N GLU A 132 2.57 -5.82 16.62
CA GLU A 132 3.39 -6.93 17.09
C GLU A 132 4.86 -6.51 17.31
N ASP A 133 5.16 -5.19 17.28
CA ASP A 133 6.51 -4.62 17.39
C ASP A 133 7.42 -5.05 16.22
N LEU A 134 6.85 -5.43 15.07
CA LEU A 134 7.56 -5.81 13.86
C LEU A 134 7.77 -4.60 12.94
N THR A 135 9.01 -4.35 12.52
CA THR A 135 9.28 -3.44 11.40
C THR A 135 8.58 -3.92 10.13
N ILE A 136 8.33 -3.00 9.19
CA ILE A 136 7.70 -3.37 7.89
C ILE A 136 8.47 -4.51 7.22
N LEU A 137 9.81 -4.48 7.20
CA LEU A 137 10.59 -5.56 6.57
C LEU A 137 10.37 -6.92 7.26
N SER A 138 10.30 -6.95 8.60
CA SER A 138 10.00 -8.18 9.34
C SER A 138 8.57 -8.67 9.13
N SER A 139 7.60 -7.76 9.26
CA SER A 139 6.18 -8.05 9.12
C SER A 139 5.88 -8.63 7.75
N ILE A 140 6.35 -8.00 6.67
CA ILE A 140 6.11 -8.49 5.29
C ILE A 140 6.90 -9.76 4.97
N SER A 141 8.13 -9.93 5.50
CA SER A 141 8.88 -11.19 5.30
C SER A 141 8.15 -12.38 5.93
N GLN A 142 7.60 -12.20 7.15
CA GLN A 142 6.79 -13.22 7.80
C GLN A 142 5.47 -13.45 7.06
N LEU A 143 4.79 -12.39 6.62
CA LEU A 143 3.55 -12.48 5.87
C LEU A 143 3.70 -13.29 4.56
N PHE A 144 4.78 -13.06 3.81
CA PHE A 144 4.98 -13.73 2.51
C PHE A 144 5.61 -15.12 2.65
N PHE A 145 6.51 -15.33 3.62
CA PHE A 145 7.40 -16.49 3.61
C PHE A 145 7.54 -17.20 4.97
N ASP A 146 6.83 -16.78 6.01
CA ASP A 146 6.93 -17.33 7.38
C ASP A 146 8.37 -17.37 7.93
N CYS A 147 9.25 -16.45 7.49
CA CYS A 147 10.66 -16.40 7.92
C CYS A 147 11.24 -14.98 7.92
N ASP A 148 12.48 -14.84 8.39
CA ASP A 148 13.21 -13.58 8.33
C ASP A 148 13.73 -13.29 6.91
N TYR A 149 13.85 -11.99 6.57
CA TYR A 149 14.34 -11.54 5.25
C TYR A 149 15.62 -12.26 4.76
N ASP A 150 16.59 -12.48 5.64
CA ASP A 150 17.87 -13.11 5.30
C ASP A 150 17.76 -14.65 5.10
N GLU A 151 16.62 -15.24 5.43
CA GLU A 151 16.34 -16.68 5.35
C GLU A 151 15.44 -17.05 4.17
N ILE A 152 14.91 -16.05 3.44
CA ILE A 152 13.99 -16.26 2.32
C ILE A 152 14.68 -17.05 1.19
N ASP A 153 14.05 -18.14 0.78
CA ASP A 153 14.38 -18.83 -0.47
C ASP A 153 13.73 -18.11 -1.67
N TRP A 154 14.50 -17.17 -2.24
CA TRP A 154 14.07 -16.37 -3.40
C TRP A 154 13.72 -17.20 -4.64
N SER A 155 14.07 -18.50 -4.70
CA SER A 155 13.68 -19.35 -5.82
C SER A 155 12.18 -19.67 -5.85
N GLN A 156 11.49 -19.47 -4.71
CA GLN A 156 10.05 -19.72 -4.55
C GLN A 156 9.21 -18.42 -4.54
N ALA A 157 9.85 -17.26 -4.53
CA ALA A 157 9.17 -15.97 -4.45
C ALA A 157 8.62 -15.51 -5.81
N LEU A 158 7.48 -14.82 -5.78
CA LEU A 158 7.04 -14.06 -6.95
C LEU A 158 7.99 -12.86 -7.17
N PRO A 159 8.23 -12.44 -8.44
CA PRO A 159 9.11 -11.31 -8.72
C PRO A 159 8.75 -10.03 -7.95
N GLU A 160 7.45 -9.75 -7.79
CA GLU A 160 6.92 -8.59 -7.09
C GLU A 160 7.21 -8.60 -5.59
N GLU A 161 7.07 -9.76 -4.93
CA GLU A 161 7.36 -9.94 -3.50
C GLU A 161 8.85 -9.71 -3.24
N GLN A 162 9.70 -10.34 -4.07
CA GLN A 162 11.15 -10.18 -3.99
C GLN A 162 11.56 -8.72 -4.20
N GLN A 163 11.07 -8.08 -5.27
CA GLN A 163 11.40 -6.70 -5.58
C GLN A 163 10.93 -5.74 -4.49
N THR A 164 9.76 -5.99 -3.89
CA THR A 164 9.21 -5.17 -2.81
C THR A 164 10.10 -5.22 -1.56
N LEU A 165 10.47 -6.41 -1.10
CA LEU A 165 11.34 -6.58 0.08
C LEU A 165 12.76 -6.04 -0.17
N GLN A 166 13.30 -6.28 -1.37
CA GLN A 166 14.60 -5.71 -1.77
C GLN A 166 14.55 -4.18 -1.81
N LEU A 167 13.50 -3.60 -2.39
CA LEU A 167 13.31 -2.15 -2.44
C LEU A 167 13.25 -1.52 -1.05
N LEU A 168 12.49 -2.13 -0.12
CA LEU A 168 12.47 -1.72 1.28
C LEU A 168 13.88 -1.75 1.88
N ARG A 169 14.60 -2.87 1.72
CA ARG A 169 15.97 -3.04 2.23
C ARG A 169 16.93 -2.00 1.66
N GLU A 170 16.87 -1.72 0.36
CA GLU A 170 17.65 -0.69 -0.34
C GLU A 170 17.38 0.72 0.20
N HIS A 171 16.15 0.98 0.65
CA HIS A 171 15.75 2.24 1.29
C HIS A 171 15.98 2.24 2.81
N GLY A 172 16.80 1.32 3.32
CA GLY A 172 17.23 1.29 4.72
C GLY A 172 16.22 0.67 5.67
N ALA A 173 15.25 -0.10 5.17
CA ALA A 173 14.45 -0.96 6.02
C ALA A 173 15.33 -2.02 6.70
N LYS A 174 15.09 -2.20 7.99
CA LYS A 174 15.76 -3.16 8.85
C LYS A 174 14.72 -4.11 9.41
N MET A 175 15.15 -5.33 9.68
CA MET A 175 14.40 -6.27 10.50
C MET A 175 14.35 -5.77 11.94
N SER A 176 13.31 -6.16 12.70
CA SER A 176 13.18 -5.79 14.11
C SER A 176 14.40 -6.19 14.94
N LYS A 177 14.95 -7.38 14.68
CA LYS A 177 16.16 -7.89 15.36
C LYS A 177 17.41 -7.02 15.15
N GLU A 178 17.45 -6.21 14.10
CA GLU A 178 18.56 -5.30 13.78
C GLU A 178 18.42 -3.93 14.48
N LEU A 179 17.25 -3.64 15.06
CA LEU A 179 16.95 -2.40 15.80
C LEU A 179 16.99 -2.56 17.31
N SER A 180 16.83 -3.79 17.81
CA SER A 180 16.94 -4.14 19.22
C SER A 180 18.41 -4.12 19.66
N LEU A 181 18.83 -3.09 20.39
CA LEU A 181 20.09 -3.04 21.15
C LEU A 181 19.89 -3.59 22.57
#